data_AF-A0A966ED93-F1
#
_entry.id   AF-A0A966ED93-F1
#
_cell.length_a   1.000
_cell.length_b   1.000
_cell.length_c   1.000
_cell.angle_alpha   90.00
_cell.angle_beta   90.00
_cell.angle_gamma   90.00
#
_symmetry.space_group_name_H-M   'P 1'
#
loop_
_entity.id
_entity.type
_entity.pdbx_description
1 polymer ?
#
loop_
_entity_poly.entity_id
_entity_poly.type
_entity_poly.pdbx_seq_one_letter_code
_entity_poly.pdbx_strand_id
1 'polypeptide(L)'
;MEVLQKIAMSLELESALGAGAAVVVAFLLLLLVCYGLGAVVRTKVGSWSFAKLENIILQRVPGYDLIGNILKGFAKDQAAYPPVMVQLHGPGSAVFGLVMEEHENGVMTVFLPSAPALTVGSLHVVDRGRVTFLEASTVDVANCISQWGVGSEKALGEFRP
;
A
#
# COMPACT_ATOMS: atom_id res chain seq x y z
N MET A 1 52.59 9.44 10.62
CA MET A 1 52.19 8.74 11.86
C MET A 1 51.90 9.69 13.01
N GLU A 2 52.49 10.88 13.09
CA GLU A 2 52.22 11.87 14.15
C GLU A 2 50.78 12.41 14.17
N VAL A 3 50.14 12.56 13.01
CA VAL A 3 48.73 13.02 12.92
C VAL A 3 47.76 12.00 13.53
N LEU A 4 48.02 10.71 13.34
CA LEU A 4 47.23 9.63 13.94
C LEU A 4 47.40 9.58 15.46
N GLN A 5 48.61 9.85 15.95
CA GLN A 5 48.88 9.95 17.39
C GLN A 5 48.22 11.18 18.03
N LYS A 6 48.22 12.33 17.35
CA LYS A 6 47.54 13.54 17.83
C LYS A 6 46.03 13.37 17.95
N ILE A 7 45.42 12.67 17.00
CA ILE A 7 43.98 12.37 17.02
C ILE A 7 43.66 11.32 18.10
N ALA A 8 44.52 10.33 18.29
CA ALA A 8 44.35 9.31 19.33
C ALA A 8 44.50 9.88 20.76
N MET A 9 45.40 10.86 20.96
CA MET A 9 45.64 11.48 22.26
C MET A 9 44.59 12.54 22.62
N SER A 10 44.02 13.24 21.64
CA SER A 10 42.86 14.12 21.88
C SER A 10 41.55 13.37 22.09
N LEU A 11 41.55 12.04 21.88
CA LEU A 11 40.44 11.13 22.19
C LEU A 11 40.71 10.32 23.48
N GLU A 12 41.42 10.88 24.45
CA GLU A 12 41.17 10.52 25.85
C GLU A 12 39.78 11.02 26.25
N LEU A 13 38.74 10.32 25.78
CA LEU A 13 37.49 10.25 26.51
C LEU A 13 37.81 9.56 27.85
N GLU A 14 38.22 10.36 28.83
CA GLU A 14 38.37 9.92 30.21
C GLU A 14 37.08 9.22 30.66
N SER A 15 37.21 7.94 31.00
CA SER A 15 36.16 7.03 31.48
C SER A 15 35.20 6.48 30.43
N ALA A 16 34.93 5.17 30.51
CA ALA A 16 33.88 4.45 29.78
C ALA A 16 32.49 5.12 29.89
N LEU A 17 32.30 5.99 30.89
CA LEU A 17 31.13 6.88 31.01
C LEU A 17 31.01 7.89 29.85
N GLY A 18 32.10 8.46 29.36
CA GLY A 18 32.09 9.46 28.29
C GLY A 18 31.71 8.88 26.94
N ALA A 19 32.21 7.67 26.62
CA ALA A 19 31.84 6.95 25.40
C ALA A 19 30.35 6.55 25.41
N GLY A 20 29.84 6.07 26.56
CA GLY A 20 28.42 5.79 26.73
C GLY A 20 27.55 7.03 26.59
N ALA A 21 27.94 8.14 27.20
CA ALA A 21 27.24 9.41 27.08
C ALA A 21 27.21 9.93 25.63
N ALA A 22 28.31 9.81 24.90
CA ALA A 22 28.38 10.21 23.50
C ALA A 22 27.41 9.40 22.61
N VAL A 23 27.32 8.08 22.82
CA VAL A 23 26.38 7.22 22.08
C VAL A 23 24.93 7.58 22.41
N VAL A 24 24.61 7.83 23.68
CA VAL A 24 23.27 8.25 24.09
C VAL A 24 22.89 9.60 23.48
N VAL A 25 23.82 10.56 23.46
CA VAL A 25 23.59 11.87 22.84
C VAL A 25 23.41 11.74 21.32
N ALA A 26 24.23 10.94 20.65
CA ALA A 26 24.08 10.67 19.21
C ALA A 26 22.73 10.01 18.90
N PHE A 27 22.29 9.05 19.72
CA PHE A 27 21.00 8.39 19.57
C PHE A 27 19.83 9.36 19.82
N LEU A 28 19.92 10.21 20.84
CA LEU A 28 18.91 11.25 21.10
C LEU A 28 18.83 12.28 19.98
N LEU A 29 19.96 12.69 19.42
CA LEU A 29 19.99 13.58 18.25
C LEU A 29 19.36 12.91 17.03
N LEU A 30 19.66 11.63 16.79
CA LEU A 30 19.02 10.85 15.72
C LEU A 30 17.50 10.80 15.91
N LEU A 31 17.03 10.49 17.12
CA LEU A 31 15.60 10.47 17.44
C LEU A 31 14.94 11.84 17.25
N LEU A 32 15.61 12.93 17.65
CA LEU A 32 15.12 14.29 17.45
C LEU A 32 15.01 14.64 15.96
N VAL A 33 15.99 14.24 15.14
CA VAL A 33 15.93 14.44 13.68
C VAL A 33 14.80 13.62 13.08
N CYS A 34 14.68 12.33 13.43
CA CYS A 34 13.58 11.47 12.98
C CYS A 34 12.21 12.01 13.39
N TYR A 35 12.09 12.48 14.64
CA TYR A 35 10.87 13.09 15.16
C TYR A 35 10.56 14.41 14.45
N GLY A 36 11.56 15.26 14.21
CA GLY A 36 11.42 16.51 13.47
C GLY A 36 10.95 16.27 12.04
N LEU A 37 11.58 15.32 11.34
CA LEU A 37 11.16 14.90 10.00
C LEU A 37 9.72 14.36 10.02
N GLY A 38 9.38 13.48 10.96
CA GLY A 38 8.03 12.95 11.11
C GLY A 38 6.98 14.02 11.44
N ALA A 39 7.32 14.99 12.28
CA ALA A 39 6.46 16.11 12.63
C ALA A 39 6.25 17.06 11.43
N VAL A 40 7.31 17.34 10.66
CA VAL A 40 7.22 18.13 9.42
C VAL A 40 6.33 17.43 8.39
N VAL A 41 6.50 16.11 8.20
CA VAL A 41 5.63 15.29 7.32
C VAL A 41 4.17 15.33 7.78
N ARG A 42 3.92 15.29 9.10
CA ARG A 42 2.57 15.35 9.67
C ARG A 42 1.94 16.75 9.60
N THR A 43 2.75 17.81 9.40
CA THR A 43 2.26 19.18 9.28
C THR A 43 1.72 19.41 7.85
N LYS A 44 0.59 20.12 7.69
CA LYS A 44 -0.06 20.39 6.37
C LYS A 44 0.85 21.00 5.30
N VAL A 45 1.99 21.59 5.69
CA VAL A 45 3.02 22.12 4.77
C VAL A 45 3.90 21.00 4.19
N GLY A 46 4.13 19.92 4.97
CA GLY A 46 4.86 18.72 4.55
C GLY A 46 4.07 17.90 3.53
N SER A 47 2.77 17.69 3.73
CA SER A 47 1.93 16.97 2.76
C SER A 47 1.81 17.71 1.42
N TRP A 48 1.79 19.05 1.42
CA TRP A 48 1.76 19.84 0.19
C TRP A 48 3.10 19.82 -0.57
N SER A 49 4.22 19.84 0.17
CA SER A 49 5.57 19.74 -0.40
C SER A 49 5.86 18.34 -0.92
N PHE A 50 5.41 17.29 -0.21
CA PHE A 50 5.47 15.91 -0.68
C PHE A 50 4.62 15.71 -1.93
N ALA A 51 3.39 16.24 -1.99
CA ALA A 51 2.55 16.12 -3.18
C ALA A 51 3.17 16.81 -4.43
N LYS A 52 3.88 17.93 -4.24
CA LYS A 52 4.64 18.57 -5.33
C LYS A 52 5.88 17.78 -5.73
N LEU A 53 6.62 17.25 -4.76
CA LEU A 53 7.81 16.44 -5.01
C LEU A 53 7.44 15.11 -5.67
N GLU A 54 6.32 14.52 -5.24
CA GLU A 54 5.69 13.36 -5.82
C GLU A 54 5.37 13.67 -7.30
N ASN A 55 4.65 14.75 -7.63
CA ASN A 55 4.38 15.10 -9.03
C ASN A 55 5.63 15.32 -9.91
N ILE A 56 6.75 15.80 -9.35
CA ILE A 56 7.98 16.04 -10.12
C ILE A 56 8.80 14.76 -10.31
N ILE A 57 8.82 13.87 -9.31
CA ILE A 57 9.59 12.62 -9.35
C ILE A 57 8.79 11.51 -10.06
N LEU A 58 7.48 11.42 -9.84
CA LEU A 58 6.61 10.38 -10.37
C LEU A 58 6.43 10.45 -11.89
N GLN A 59 6.38 11.66 -12.45
CA GLN A 59 6.29 11.83 -13.90
C GLN A 59 7.52 11.29 -14.66
N ARG A 60 8.61 10.98 -13.96
CA ARG A 60 9.87 10.51 -14.55
C ARG A 60 10.09 9.01 -14.40
N VAL A 61 9.27 8.32 -13.62
CA VAL A 61 9.35 6.86 -13.42
C VAL A 61 8.16 6.20 -14.14
N PRO A 62 8.34 5.74 -15.40
CA PRO A 62 7.27 5.05 -16.11
C PRO A 62 6.83 3.81 -15.30
N GLY A 63 5.52 3.72 -15.02
CA GLY A 63 4.92 2.62 -14.26
C GLY A 63 4.68 2.89 -12.77
N TYR A 64 5.21 3.97 -12.18
CA TYR A 64 4.94 4.29 -10.77
C TYR A 64 3.51 4.77 -10.53
N ASP A 65 2.91 5.51 -11.48
CA ASP A 65 1.50 5.92 -11.39
C ASP A 65 0.55 4.71 -11.31
N LEU A 66 0.86 3.62 -12.02
CA LEU A 66 0.11 2.36 -11.93
C LEU A 66 0.18 1.77 -10.52
N ILE A 67 1.38 1.65 -9.95
CA ILE A 67 1.59 1.13 -8.59
C ILE A 67 0.96 2.06 -7.55
N GLY A 68 1.15 3.37 -7.72
CA GLY A 68 0.62 4.41 -6.85
C GLY A 68 -0.91 4.43 -6.85
N ASN A 69 -1.56 4.24 -8.00
CA ASN A 69 -3.01 4.16 -8.10
C ASN A 69 -3.57 2.88 -7.48
N ILE A 70 -2.89 1.74 -7.68
CA ILE A 70 -3.22 0.48 -7.00
C ILE A 70 -3.10 0.66 -5.48
N LEU A 71 -1.96 1.16 -4.99
CA LEU A 71 -1.71 1.38 -3.56
C LEU A 71 -2.63 2.44 -2.95
N LYS A 72 -2.91 3.53 -3.66
CA LYS A 72 -3.86 4.57 -3.21
C LYS A 72 -5.30 4.05 -3.19
N GLY A 73 -5.65 3.19 -4.15
CA GLY A 73 -6.94 2.49 -4.18
C GLY A 73 -7.12 1.53 -3.01
N PHE A 74 -6.03 0.94 -2.50
CA PHE A 74 -6.04 0.13 -1.27
C PHE A 74 -5.94 0.96 0.01
N ALA A 75 -5.29 2.13 -0.01
CA ALA A 75 -4.99 2.93 1.18
C ALA A 75 -6.07 3.98 1.53
N LYS A 76 -6.95 4.35 0.58
CA LYS A 76 -8.10 5.22 0.87
C LYS A 76 -9.33 4.39 1.14
N ASP A 77 -9.88 4.58 2.33
CA ASP A 77 -11.06 3.93 2.93
C ASP A 77 -12.40 4.31 2.25
N GLN A 78 -12.40 4.50 0.94
CA GLN A 78 -13.58 4.62 0.08
C GLN A 78 -13.24 3.88 -1.22
N ALA A 79 -13.94 2.78 -1.46
CA ALA A 79 -13.71 1.81 -2.54
C ALA A 79 -13.39 2.48 -3.89
N ALA A 80 -12.11 2.66 -4.20
CA ALA A 80 -11.69 3.08 -5.53
C ALA A 80 -12.06 2.00 -6.56
N TYR A 81 -12.11 0.74 -6.12
CA TYR A 81 -12.48 -0.43 -6.91
C TYR A 81 -13.43 -1.32 -6.10
N PRO A 82 -14.75 -1.24 -6.33
CA PRO A 82 -15.75 -2.03 -5.60
C PRO A 82 -15.54 -3.54 -5.78
N PRO A 83 -15.65 -4.34 -4.69
CA PRO A 83 -15.56 -5.78 -4.78
C PRO A 83 -16.82 -6.40 -5.38
N VAL A 84 -16.63 -7.41 -6.21
CA VAL A 84 -17.69 -8.08 -6.96
C VAL A 84 -17.44 -9.58 -7.04
N MET A 85 -18.52 -10.33 -7.31
CA MET A 85 -18.47 -11.70 -7.80
C MET A 85 -18.76 -11.70 -9.30
N VAL A 86 -17.92 -12.41 -10.07
CA VAL A 86 -17.99 -12.44 -11.54
C VAL A 86 -18.24 -13.87 -12.03
N GLN A 87 -19.33 -14.07 -12.77
CA GLN A 87 -19.68 -15.36 -13.38
C GLN A 87 -19.02 -15.54 -14.75
N LEU A 88 -17.81 -16.11 -14.75
CA LEU A 88 -17.04 -16.34 -15.98
C LEU A 88 -17.44 -17.62 -16.74
N HIS A 89 -17.73 -18.71 -16.02
CA HIS A 89 -17.85 -20.06 -16.60
C HIS A 89 -19.30 -20.58 -16.70
N GLY A 90 -20.28 -19.68 -16.58
CA GLY A 90 -21.70 -20.03 -16.54
C GLY A 90 -22.29 -20.01 -15.12
N PRO A 91 -23.57 -20.40 -14.96
CA PRO A 91 -24.27 -20.35 -13.68
C PRO A 91 -23.69 -21.36 -12.67
N GLY A 92 -23.76 -21.02 -11.37
CA GLY A 92 -23.28 -21.88 -10.29
C GLY A 92 -21.78 -21.78 -9.99
N SER A 93 -21.05 -20.89 -10.67
CA SER A 93 -19.66 -20.55 -10.34
C SER A 93 -19.38 -19.08 -10.53
N ALA A 94 -18.76 -18.46 -9.52
CA ALA A 94 -18.34 -17.07 -9.56
C ALA A 94 -16.96 -16.89 -8.93
N VAL A 95 -16.25 -15.87 -9.38
CA VAL A 95 -14.89 -15.55 -8.95
C VAL A 95 -14.88 -14.16 -8.31
N PHE A 96 -14.11 -13.98 -7.23
CA PHE A 96 -13.90 -12.65 -6.66
C PHE A 96 -13.20 -11.74 -7.67
N GLY A 97 -13.65 -10.50 -7.75
CA GLY A 97 -13.06 -9.47 -8.58
C GLY A 97 -13.26 -8.08 -8.02
N LEU A 98 -12.63 -7.11 -8.67
CA LEU A 98 -12.76 -5.69 -8.39
C LEU A 98 -13.18 -4.99 -9.68
N VAL A 99 -14.18 -4.11 -9.62
CA VAL A 99 -14.58 -3.29 -10.78
C VAL A 99 -13.54 -2.22 -11.00
N MET A 100 -12.94 -2.21 -12.19
CA MET A 100 -11.96 -1.22 -12.62
C MET A 100 -12.61 -0.07 -13.37
N GLU A 101 -13.58 -0.38 -14.24
CA GLU A 101 -14.27 0.60 -15.06
C GLU A 101 -15.66 0.11 -15.46
N GLU A 102 -16.63 1.03 -15.51
CA GLU A 102 -17.97 0.81 -16.05
C GLU A 102 -18.10 1.55 -17.38
N HIS A 103 -18.51 0.84 -18.43
CA HIS A 103 -18.64 1.41 -19.77
C HIS A 103 -20.10 1.69 -20.11
N GLU A 104 -20.35 2.78 -20.84
CA GLU A 104 -21.72 3.21 -21.20
C GLU A 104 -22.49 2.18 -22.05
N ASN A 105 -21.78 1.30 -22.75
CA ASN A 105 -22.36 0.25 -23.60
C ASN A 105 -22.76 -1.02 -22.81
N GLY A 106 -22.73 -1.00 -21.47
CA GLY A 106 -23.23 -2.08 -20.63
C GLY A 106 -22.25 -3.22 -20.36
N VAL A 107 -20.97 -3.05 -20.73
CA VAL A 107 -19.89 -3.94 -20.27
C VAL A 107 -19.10 -3.30 -19.12
N MET A 108 -18.41 -4.14 -18.36
CA MET A 108 -17.56 -3.73 -17.24
C MET A 108 -16.17 -4.33 -17.40
N THR A 109 -15.15 -3.55 -17.04
CA THR A 109 -13.79 -4.06 -16.87
C THR A 109 -13.60 -4.44 -15.41
N VAL A 110 -13.29 -5.71 -15.18
CA VAL A 110 -13.07 -6.28 -13.85
C VAL A 110 -11.68 -6.89 -13.75
N PHE A 111 -11.03 -6.71 -12.62
CA PHE A 111 -9.78 -7.37 -12.28
C PHE A 111 -10.05 -8.56 -11.35
N LEU A 112 -9.55 -9.73 -11.73
CA LEU A 112 -9.69 -10.97 -10.99
C LEU A 112 -8.32 -11.33 -10.39
N PRO A 113 -8.09 -11.07 -9.10
CA PRO A 113 -6.83 -11.41 -8.45
C PRO A 113 -6.62 -12.92 -8.34
N SER A 114 -5.36 -13.34 -8.32
CA SER A 114 -4.91 -14.72 -8.19
C SER A 114 -4.43 -14.97 -6.76
N ALA A 115 -5.22 -15.72 -5.99
CA ALA A 115 -4.86 -16.06 -4.62
C ALA A 115 -3.46 -16.72 -4.53
N PRO A 116 -2.62 -16.36 -3.54
CA PRO A 116 -2.88 -15.38 -2.48
C PRO A 116 -2.50 -13.92 -2.86
N ALA A 117 -1.98 -13.70 -4.07
CA ALA A 117 -1.45 -12.41 -4.50
C ALA A 117 -2.55 -11.48 -5.02
N LEU A 118 -2.84 -10.41 -4.27
CA LEU A 118 -3.84 -9.40 -4.66
C LEU A 118 -3.41 -8.48 -5.80
N THR A 119 -2.12 -8.46 -6.12
CA THR A 119 -1.52 -7.61 -7.15
C THR A 119 -1.34 -8.33 -8.49
N VAL A 120 -1.54 -9.65 -8.52
CA VAL A 120 -1.40 -10.49 -9.70
C VAL A 120 -2.77 -11.06 -10.04
N GLY A 121 -3.14 -11.02 -11.31
CA GLY A 121 -4.47 -11.44 -11.74
C GLY A 121 -4.69 -11.23 -13.22
N SER A 122 -5.91 -11.45 -13.66
CA SER A 122 -6.35 -11.18 -15.03
C SER A 122 -7.35 -10.04 -15.07
N LEU A 123 -7.33 -9.28 -16.17
CA LEU A 123 -8.40 -8.34 -16.51
C LEU A 123 -9.37 -9.02 -17.46
N HIS A 124 -10.66 -8.86 -17.19
CA HIS A 124 -11.73 -9.33 -18.05
C HIS A 124 -12.68 -8.17 -18.35
N VAL A 125 -13.15 -8.13 -19.60
CA VAL A 125 -14.31 -7.32 -19.98
C VAL A 125 -15.50 -8.25 -20.04
N VAL A 126 -16.52 -7.97 -19.24
CA VAL A 126 -17.70 -8.83 -19.06
C VAL A 126 -18.98 -8.02 -19.16
N ASP A 127 -20.08 -8.67 -19.55
CA ASP A 127 -21.40 -8.04 -19.48
C ASP A 127 -21.76 -7.66 -18.05
N ARG A 128 -22.44 -6.52 -17.87
CA ARG A 128 -22.91 -6.06 -16.54
C ARG A 128 -23.73 -7.12 -15.80
N GLY A 129 -24.48 -7.96 -16.53
CA GLY A 129 -25.30 -9.03 -15.97
C GLY A 129 -24.51 -10.20 -15.36
N ARG A 130 -23.20 -10.31 -15.63
CA ARG A 130 -22.31 -11.33 -15.04
C ARG A 130 -21.66 -10.89 -13.73
N VAL A 131 -21.91 -9.64 -13.31
CA VAL A 131 -21.25 -9.01 -12.18
C VAL A 131 -22.26 -8.76 -11.06
N THR A 132 -21.98 -9.30 -9.88
CA THR A 132 -22.76 -9.06 -8.66
C THR A 132 -21.89 -8.29 -7.67
N PHE A 133 -22.34 -7.10 -7.27
CA PHE A 133 -21.64 -6.31 -6.28
C PHE A 133 -21.78 -6.93 -4.90
N LEU A 134 -20.68 -6.94 -4.15
CA LEU A 134 -20.65 -7.40 -2.77
C LEU A 134 -20.84 -6.20 -1.84
N GLU A 135 -21.58 -6.41 -0.75
CA GLU A 135 -21.69 -5.42 0.33
C GLU A 135 -20.44 -5.40 1.23
N ALA A 136 -19.61 -6.44 1.12
CA ALA A 136 -18.37 -6.57 1.88
C ALA A 136 -17.36 -5.47 1.54
N SER A 137 -16.50 -5.13 2.50
CA SER A 137 -15.42 -4.17 2.26
C SER A 137 -14.36 -4.77 1.32
N THR A 138 -13.63 -3.91 0.60
CA THR A 138 -12.46 -4.33 -0.19
C THR A 138 -11.43 -5.06 0.68
N VAL A 139 -11.34 -4.72 1.98
CA VAL A 139 -10.44 -5.37 2.95
C VAL A 139 -10.89 -6.81 3.25
N ASP A 140 -12.19 -7.06 3.42
CA ASP A 140 -12.71 -8.40 3.70
C ASP A 140 -12.45 -9.35 2.52
N VAL A 141 -12.68 -8.86 1.30
CA VAL A 141 -12.41 -9.60 0.06
C VAL A 141 -10.90 -9.83 -0.10
N ALA A 142 -10.07 -8.82 0.16
CA ALA A 142 -8.61 -8.94 0.13
C ALA A 142 -8.08 -9.99 1.12
N ASN A 143 -8.60 -9.99 2.35
CA ASN A 143 -8.26 -10.97 3.37
C ASN A 143 -8.69 -12.38 2.95
N CYS A 144 -9.90 -12.52 2.41
CA CYS A 144 -10.40 -13.79 1.88
C CYS A 144 -9.47 -14.35 0.79
N ILE A 145 -9.11 -13.55 -0.22
CA ILE A 145 -8.25 -14.00 -1.33
C ILE A 145 -6.83 -14.33 -0.83
N SER A 146 -6.23 -13.48 0.01
CA SER A 146 -4.88 -13.71 0.54
C SER A 146 -4.76 -14.95 1.42
N GLN A 147 -5.89 -15.42 1.97
CA GLN A 147 -6.00 -16.65 2.76
C GLN A 147 -6.64 -17.80 1.97
N TRP A 148 -6.52 -17.81 0.64
CA TRP A 148 -7.04 -18.90 -0.22
C TRP A 148 -8.54 -19.17 -0.07
N GLY A 149 -9.33 -18.17 0.29
CA GLY A 149 -10.77 -18.28 0.49
C GLY A 149 -11.20 -18.65 1.91
N VAL A 150 -10.27 -18.85 2.85
CA VAL A 150 -10.62 -19.09 4.25
C VAL A 150 -11.30 -17.84 4.84
N GLY A 151 -12.44 -18.04 5.50
CA GLY A 151 -13.24 -16.93 6.05
C GLY A 151 -14.11 -16.19 5.03
N SER A 152 -14.34 -16.78 3.85
CA SER A 152 -15.14 -16.18 2.77
C SER A 152 -16.57 -15.81 3.16
N GLU A 153 -17.13 -16.37 4.23
CA GLU A 153 -18.47 -16.02 4.73
C GLU A 153 -18.64 -14.51 4.94
N LYS A 154 -17.61 -13.84 5.48
CA LYS A 154 -17.62 -12.38 5.68
C LYS A 154 -17.59 -11.60 4.37
N ALA A 155 -16.93 -12.14 3.35
CA ALA A 155 -16.79 -11.53 2.04
C ALA A 155 -18.00 -11.81 1.12
N LEU A 156 -18.59 -13.00 1.22
CA LEU A 156 -19.71 -13.43 0.39
C LEU A 156 -21.06 -12.92 0.91
N GLY A 157 -21.23 -12.79 2.23
CA GLY A 157 -22.51 -12.41 2.82
C GLY A 157 -23.64 -13.35 2.34
N GLU A 158 -24.67 -12.78 1.74
CA GLU A 158 -25.81 -13.53 1.19
C GLU A 158 -25.62 -13.98 -0.27
N PHE A 159 -24.47 -13.71 -0.90
CA PHE A 159 -24.23 -14.07 -2.29
C PHE A 159 -24.38 -15.58 -2.53
N ARG A 160 -25.10 -15.93 -3.60
CA ARG A 160 -25.25 -17.28 -4.13
C ARG A 160 -25.00 -17.24 -5.65
N PRO A 161 -24.15 -18.14 -6.20
CA PRO A 161 -23.79 -18.16 -7.62
C PRO A 161 -24.87 -18.81 -8.53
#